data_AF-A0A7V9UFL6-F1
#
_entry.id   AF-A0A7V9UFL6-F1
#
_cell.length_a   1.000
_cell.length_b   1.000
_cell.length_c   1.000
_cell.angle_alpha   90.00
_cell.angle_beta   90.00
_cell.angle_gamma   90.00
#
_symmetry.space_group_name_H-M   'P 1'
#
loop_
_entity.id
_entity.type
_entity.pdbx_description
1 polymer ?
#
loop_
_entity_poly.entity_id
_entity_poly.type
_entity_poly.pdbx_seq_one_letter_code
_entity_poly.pdbx_strand_id
1 'polypeptide(L)'
;MQTATKHEEASQSRKSAQSCVLVIFGATGDLTSRKLIPALYNLACDHQLPENFACVAFARRDKTNEVFREEMLEAVQQFSRTQPIDME
;
A
#
# COMPACT_ATOMS: atom_id res chain seq x y z
N MET A 1 -24.30 -36.60 21.76
CA MET A 1 -22.91 -36.64 22.24
C MET A 1 -22.01 -36.59 21.02
N GLN A 2 -21.11 -35.58 20.98
CA GLN A 2 -20.14 -35.23 19.92
C GLN A 2 -20.72 -34.65 18.62
N THR A 3 -20.30 -33.52 18.06
CA THR A 3 -19.39 -32.43 18.46
C THR A 3 -19.66 -31.23 17.54
N ALA A 4 -19.71 -30.02 18.13
CA ALA A 4 -19.48 -28.75 17.44
C ALA A 4 -18.12 -28.81 16.72
N THR A 5 -17.94 -28.27 15.51
CA THR A 5 -17.77 -26.83 15.27
C THR A 5 -18.09 -26.49 13.81
N LYS A 6 -19.18 -25.74 13.58
CA LYS A 6 -19.30 -24.83 12.43
C LYS A 6 -19.08 -23.42 12.99
N HIS A 7 -17.82 -22.97 13.03
CA HIS A 7 -17.56 -21.52 13.04
C HIS A 7 -17.69 -21.03 11.60
N GLU A 8 -18.93 -20.84 11.20
CA GLU A 8 -19.31 -20.14 9.98
C GLU A 8 -19.62 -18.69 10.41
N GLU A 9 -18.58 -17.94 10.76
CA GLU A 9 -18.69 -16.55 11.20
C GLU A 9 -18.08 -15.61 10.15
N ALA A 10 -18.98 -15.10 9.30
CA ALA A 10 -18.90 -13.81 8.61
C ALA A 10 -17.60 -13.45 7.87
N SER A 11 -17.27 -14.17 6.80
CA SER A 11 -16.50 -13.56 5.71
C SER A 11 -17.44 -12.64 4.95
N GLN A 12 -17.62 -11.40 5.43
CA GLN A 12 -18.04 -10.33 4.53
C GLN A 12 -16.97 -10.25 3.46
N SER A 13 -17.26 -10.83 2.29
CA SER A 13 -16.46 -10.68 1.08
C SER A 13 -16.26 -9.18 0.86
N ARG A 14 -15.13 -8.68 1.34
CA ARG A 14 -14.66 -7.35 0.97
C ARG A 14 -14.43 -7.49 -0.52
N LYS A 15 -15.35 -6.96 -1.32
CA LYS A 15 -15.26 -7.05 -2.79
C LYS A 15 -13.83 -6.70 -3.17
N SER A 16 -13.13 -7.62 -3.83
CA SER A 16 -11.78 -7.35 -4.32
C SER A 16 -11.85 -6.08 -5.17
N ALA A 17 -10.95 -5.14 -4.88
CA ALA A 17 -10.89 -3.90 -5.64
C ALA A 17 -10.59 -4.23 -7.11
N GLN A 18 -11.26 -3.53 -8.03
CA GLN A 18 -11.00 -3.70 -9.46
C GLN A 18 -9.60 -3.20 -9.79
N SER A 19 -8.97 -3.79 -10.81
CA SER A 19 -7.68 -3.34 -11.32
C SER A 19 -7.70 -1.86 -11.66
N CYS A 20 -6.68 -1.13 -11.23
CA CYS A 20 -6.61 0.30 -11.46
C CYS A 20 -5.17 0.82 -11.51
N VAL A 21 -5.03 2.00 -12.12
CA VAL A 21 -3.82 2.81 -12.06
C VAL A 21 -4.10 4.03 -11.19
N LEU A 22 -3.36 4.18 -10.09
CA LEU A 22 -3.40 5.38 -9.25
C LEU A 22 -2.32 6.36 -9.73
N VAL A 23 -2.72 7.58 -10.10
CA VAL A 23 -1.78 8.64 -10.46
C VAL A 23 -1.73 9.66 -9.33
N ILE A 24 -0.54 9.85 -8.73
CA ILE A 24 -0.32 10.82 -7.64
C ILE A 24 0.32 12.08 -8.22
N PHE A 25 -0.46 13.16 -8.30
CA PHE A 25 0.05 14.50 -8.60
C PHE A 25 0.62 15.13 -7.34
N GLY A 26 1.82 15.71 -7.44
CA GLY A 26 2.54 16.20 -6.27
C GLY A 26 3.20 15.05 -5.50
N ALA A 27 3.65 14.00 -6.20
CA ALA A 27 4.24 12.82 -5.58
C ALA A 27 5.46 13.10 -4.68
N THR A 28 6.14 14.23 -4.86
CA THR A 28 7.28 14.62 -4.00
C THR A 28 6.86 15.38 -2.74
N GLY A 29 5.57 15.68 -2.57
CA GLY A 29 5.04 16.47 -1.46
C GLY A 29 4.94 15.70 -0.14
N ASP A 30 4.80 16.44 0.96
CA ASP A 30 4.75 15.91 2.34
C ASP A 30 3.64 14.89 2.57
N LEU A 31 2.45 15.12 1.98
CA LEU A 31 1.33 14.20 2.11
C LEU A 31 1.66 12.82 1.51
N THR A 32 2.40 12.80 0.40
CA THR A 32 2.76 11.55 -0.29
C THR A 32 3.68 10.71 0.57
N SER A 33 4.76 11.28 1.11
CA SER A 33 5.71 10.57 1.96
C SER A 33 5.12 10.19 3.31
N ARG A 34 4.34 11.06 3.96
CA ARG A 34 3.87 10.82 5.33
C ARG A 34 2.59 10.00 5.42
N LYS A 35 1.80 9.90 4.35
CA LYS A 35 0.48 9.26 4.38
C LYS A 35 0.23 8.34 3.19
N LEU A 36 0.33 8.84 1.96
CA LEU A 36 -0.16 8.07 0.80
C LEU A 36 0.68 6.81 0.57
N ILE A 37 2.00 6.93 0.45
CA ILE A 37 2.86 5.77 0.21
C ILE A 37 2.86 4.81 1.42
N PRO A 38 2.99 5.25 2.67
CA PRO A 38 2.84 4.36 3.83
C PRO A 38 1.48 3.64 3.86
N ALA A 39 0.39 4.31 3.48
CA ALA A 39 -0.93 3.67 3.41
C ALA A 39 -1.01 2.62 2.29
N LEU A 40 -0.45 2.90 1.12
CA LEU A 40 -0.38 1.94 0.00
C LEU A 40 0.46 0.71 0.38
N TYR A 41 1.58 0.92 1.07
CA TYR A 41 2.39 -0.18 1.61
C TYR A 41 1.57 -1.06 2.56
N ASN A 42 0.86 -0.47 3.53
CA ASN A 42 0.02 -1.25 4.45
C ASN A 42 -1.07 -2.04 3.70
N LEU A 43 -1.69 -1.44 2.67
CA LEU A 43 -2.69 -2.14 1.86
C LEU A 43 -2.06 -3.29 1.06
N ALA A 44 -0.81 -3.15 0.62
CA ALA A 44 -0.09 -4.23 -0.04
C ALA A 44 0.20 -5.39 0.92
N CYS A 45 0.71 -5.10 2.12
CA CYS A 45 0.96 -6.10 3.17
C CYS A 45 -0.32 -6.83 3.61
N ASP A 46 -1.44 -6.11 3.70
CA ASP A 46 -2.73 -6.69 4.08
C ASP A 46 -3.43 -7.44 2.91
N HIS A 47 -2.80 -7.55 1.73
CA HIS A 47 -3.38 -8.09 0.51
C HIS A 47 -4.71 -7.43 0.10
N GLN A 48 -4.82 -6.12 0.30
CA GLN A 48 -6.02 -5.31 0.01
C GLN A 48 -5.92 -4.51 -1.29
N LEU A 49 -4.76 -4.48 -1.95
CA LEU A 49 -4.64 -3.93 -3.30
C LEU A 49 -5.18 -4.92 -4.35
N PRO A 50 -5.70 -4.44 -5.49
CA PRO A 50 -5.96 -5.28 -6.65
C PRO A 50 -4.71 -6.04 -7.08
N GLU A 51 -4.87 -7.27 -7.58
CA GLU A 51 -3.76 -8.07 -8.15
C GLU A 51 -3.03 -7.30 -9.27
N ASN A 52 -3.79 -6.63 -10.14
CA ASN A 52 -3.25 -5.73 -11.15
C ASN A 52 -3.42 -4.28 -10.69
N PHE A 53 -2.44 -3.78 -9.94
CA PHE A 53 -2.37 -2.40 -9.46
C PHE A 53 -1.07 -1.74 -9.93
N ALA A 54 -1.17 -0.48 -10.37
CA ALA A 54 0.00 0.35 -10.66
C ALA A 54 -0.14 1.72 -10.00
N CYS A 55 0.97 2.25 -9.48
CA CYS A 55 1.06 3.62 -8.98
C CYS A 55 2.02 4.42 -9.86
N VAL A 56 1.52 5.52 -10.43
CA VAL A 56 2.30 6.47 -11.23
C VAL A 56 2.48 7.76 -10.43
N ALA A 57 3.73 8.12 -10.19
CA ALA A 57 4.10 9.35 -9.50
C ALA A 57 4.37 10.48 -10.49
N PHE A 58 3.74 11.64 -10.30
CA PHE A 58 3.98 12.83 -11.11
C PHE A 58 4.25 14.06 -10.25
N ALA A 59 5.34 14.78 -10.54
CA ALA A 59 5.70 16.02 -9.86
C ALA A 59 6.59 16.90 -10.74
N ARG A 60 6.72 18.18 -10.35
CA ARG A 60 7.52 19.19 -11.06
C ARG A 60 9.02 19.14 -10.78
N ARG A 61 9.43 18.45 -9.72
CA ARG A 61 10.85 18.35 -9.33
C ARG A 61 11.49 17.21 -10.10
N ASP A 62 12.59 17.50 -10.77
CA ASP A 62 13.36 16.47 -11.48
C ASP A 62 13.98 15.51 -10.48
N LYS A 63 13.56 14.25 -10.56
CA LYS A 63 14.11 13.12 -9.82
C LYS A 63 14.13 11.92 -10.75
N THR A 64 15.13 11.07 -10.60
CA THR A 64 15.08 9.75 -11.23
C THR A 64 14.10 8.86 -10.48
N ASN A 65 13.67 7.77 -11.11
CA ASN A 65 12.77 6.82 -10.46
C ASN A 65 13.45 6.14 -9.26
N GLU A 66 14.76 5.93 -9.32
CA GLU A 66 15.58 5.30 -8.29
C GLU A 66 15.60 6.17 -7.03
N VAL A 67 15.97 7.44 -7.18
CA VAL A 67 15.99 8.40 -6.06
C VAL A 67 14.59 8.55 -5.45
N PHE A 68 13.54 8.61 -6.27
CA PHE A 68 12.18 8.69 -5.75
C PHE A 68 11.79 7.43 -4.95
N ARG A 69 12.15 6.24 -5.43
CA ARG A 69 11.86 4.98 -4.72
C ARG A 69 12.62 4.89 -3.40
N GLU A 70 13.88 5.31 -3.35
CA GLU A 70 14.68 5.35 -2.12
C GLU A 70 14.05 6.26 -1.07
N GLU A 71 13.70 7.50 -1.43
CA GLU A 71 13.02 8.43 -0.52
C GLU A 71 11.66 7.89 -0.05
N MET A 72 10.93 7.21 -0.92
CA MET A 72 9.65 6.61 -0.56
C MET A 72 9.84 5.40 0.36
N LEU A 73 10.88 4.59 0.16
CA LEU A 73 11.24 3.50 1.07
C LEU A 73 11.57 4.05 2.47
N GLU A 74 12.40 5.08 2.56
CA GLU A 74 12.69 5.79 3.82
C GLU A 74 11.41 6.32 4.47
N ALA A 75 10.50 6.90 3.68
CA ALA A 75 9.23 7.39 4.17
C ALA A 75 8.33 6.26 4.71
N VAL A 76 8.29 5.10 4.07
CA VAL A 76 7.58 3.93 4.61
C VAL A 76 8.24 3.46 5.91
N GLN A 77 9.57 3.37 5.98
CA GLN A 77 10.30 3.01 7.20
C GLN A 77 9.95 3.94 8.37
N GLN A 78 9.80 5.23 8.09
CA GLN A 78 9.53 6.24 9.10
C GLN A 78 8.04 6.33 9.51
N PHE A 79 7.11 6.25 8.54
CA PHE A 79 5.71 6.62 8.76
C PHE A 79 4.71 5.45 8.66
N SER A 80 5.15 4.28 8.20
CA SER A 80 4.32 3.09 8.19
C SER A 80 4.10 2.55 9.61
N ARG A 81 2.89 2.04 9.85
CA ARG A 81 2.55 1.30 11.07
C ARG A 81 2.86 -0.19 10.97
N THR A 82 3.05 -0.70 9.75
CA THR A 82 3.43 -2.09 9.51
C THR A 82 4.96 -2.16 9.50
N GLN A 83 5.50 -2.84 10.51
CA GLN A 83 6.92 -3.07 10.72
C GLN A 83 7.14 -4.52 11.24
N PRO A 84 8.28 -5.17 10.95
CA PRO A 84 9.39 -4.67 10.15
C PRO A 84 9.02 -4.50 8.67
N ILE A 85 9.85 -3.75 7.93
CA ILE A 85 9.68 -3.68 6.47
C ILE A 85 10.40 -4.88 5.87
N ASP A 86 9.62 -5.82 5.35
CA ASP A 86 10.15 -6.97 4.64
C ASP A 86 10.68 -6.49 3.28
N MET A 87 11.99 -6.63 3.09
CA MET A 87 12.68 -6.31 1.84
C MET A 87 12.83 -7.55 0.97
N GLU A 88 11.75 -8.30 0.80
CA GLU A 88 11.72 -9.41 -0.17
C GLU A 88 11.70 -8.92 -1.62
#